data_AF-G2H235-F1
#
_entry.id   AF-G2H235-F1
#
_cell.length_a   1.000
_cell.length_b   1.000
_cell.length_c   1.000
_cell.angle_alpha   90.00
_cell.angle_beta   90.00
_cell.angle_gamma   90.00
#
_symmetry.space_group_name_H-M   'P 1'
#
loop_
_entity.id
_entity.type
_entity.pdbx_description
1 polymer ?
#
loop_
_entity_poly.entity_id
_entity_poly.type
_entity_poly.pdbx_seq_one_letter_code
_entity_poly.pdbx_strand_id
1 'polypeptide(L)'
;MSKTVHYKIDLNKLPTLTTKQQAELKTLKRMPDESIDYSDISPLDDVFWKNAVQNPFYKPTKTSTTVRVDSDVIAWLRSQGKGYQTRINTILREAMMRSLHHK
;
A
#
# COMPACT_ATOMS: atom_id res chain seq x y z
N MET A 1 28.30 -6.51 23.12
CA MET A 1 27.03 -7.26 22.90
C MET A 1 25.93 -6.22 22.67
N SER A 2 25.54 -5.94 21.42
CA SER A 2 24.42 -5.00 21.18
C SER A 2 23.09 -5.70 21.49
N LYS A 3 22.19 -5.02 22.21
CA LYS A 3 20.82 -5.49 22.44
C LYS A 3 20.04 -5.34 21.13
N THR A 4 19.51 -6.43 20.58
CA THR A 4 18.56 -6.37 19.47
C THR A 4 17.28 -5.69 19.94
N VAL A 5 16.98 -4.52 19.39
CA VAL A 5 15.73 -3.78 19.66
C VAL A 5 14.67 -4.29 18.68
N HIS A 6 13.67 -4.99 19.20
CA HIS A 6 12.50 -5.37 18.40
C HIS A 6 11.47 -4.24 18.43
N TYR A 7 11.17 -3.69 17.26
CA TYR A 7 10.16 -2.64 17.10
C TYR A 7 8.93 -3.22 16.38
N LYS A 8 7.77 -3.19 17.04
CA LYS A 8 6.48 -3.63 16.48
C LYS A 8 5.67 -2.39 16.10
N ILE A 9 5.49 -2.16 14.80
CA ILE A 9 4.68 -1.06 14.28
C ILE A 9 3.21 -1.47 14.32
N ASP A 10 2.37 -0.69 15.01
CA ASP A 10 0.91 -0.79 14.90
C ASP A 10 0.42 0.10 13.76
N LEU A 11 -0.06 -0.52 12.68
CA LEU A 11 -0.55 0.20 11.49
C LEU A 11 -1.81 1.02 11.75
N ASN A 12 -2.59 0.67 12.78
CA ASN A 12 -3.81 1.41 13.15
C ASN A 12 -3.50 2.61 14.05
N LYS A 13 -2.28 2.67 14.61
CA LYS A 13 -1.85 3.73 15.52
C LYS A 13 -0.38 4.07 15.25
N LEU A 14 -0.13 4.69 14.09
CA LEU A 14 1.19 5.13 13.71
C LEU A 14 1.70 6.20 14.68
N PRO A 15 2.96 6.13 15.13
CA PRO A 15 3.56 7.16 15.96
C PRO A 15 3.64 8.48 15.19
N THR A 16 3.36 9.59 15.87
CA THR A 16 3.53 10.92 15.29
C THR A 16 5.02 11.24 15.11
N LEU A 17 5.35 11.91 14.01
CA LEU A 17 6.73 12.35 13.76
C LEU A 17 7.22 13.29 14.85
N THR A 18 8.46 13.08 15.30
CA THR A 18 9.14 14.00 16.21
C THR A 18 9.46 15.32 15.50
N THR A 19 9.62 16.40 16.27
CA THR A 19 9.99 17.73 15.73
C THR A 19 11.28 17.68 14.89
N LYS A 20 12.25 16.85 15.31
CA LYS A 20 13.50 16.64 14.58
C LYS A 20 13.24 16.00 13.21
N GLN A 21 12.46 14.92 13.16
CA GLN A 21 12.09 14.26 11.90
C GLN A 21 11.32 15.20 10.96
N GLN A 22 10.41 16.01 11.51
CA GLN A 22 9.68 17.00 10.71
C GLN A 22 10.60 18.07 10.11
N ALA A 23 11.59 18.54 10.88
CA ALA A 23 12.58 19.49 10.39
C ALA A 23 13.46 18.88 9.29
N GLU A 24 13.91 17.64 9.47
CA GLU A 24 14.69 16.89 8.49
C GLU A 24 13.92 16.71 7.17
N LEU A 25 12.66 16.27 7.23
CA LEU A 25 11.81 16.14 6.05
C LEU A 25 11.58 17.48 5.33
N LYS A 26 11.45 18.58 6.07
CA LYS A 26 11.35 19.93 5.48
C LYS A 26 12.63 20.33 4.76
N THR A 27 13.80 19.96 5.29
CA THR A 27 15.08 20.20 4.64
C THR A 27 15.20 19.37 3.36
N LEU A 28 14.93 18.06 3.44
CA LEU A 28 14.97 17.15 2.28
C LEU A 28 14.01 17.60 1.17
N LYS A 29 12.80 18.05 1.52
CA LYS A 29 11.82 18.55 0.53
C LYS A 29 12.27 19.81 -0.21
N ARG A 30 13.18 20.60 0.38
CA ARG A 30 13.73 21.82 -0.23
C ARG A 30 15.00 21.56 -1.06
N MET A 31 15.59 20.38 -0.91
CA MET A 31 16.80 20.00 -1.61
C MET A 31 16.47 19.76 -3.09
N PRO A 32 17.23 20.35 -4.04
CA PRO A 32 16.99 20.13 -5.46
C PRO A 32 17.45 18.72 -5.89
N ASP A 33 16.77 18.13 -6.86
CA ASP A 33 17.03 16.75 -7.29
C ASP A 33 18.45 16.57 -7.85
N GLU A 34 19.06 17.62 -8.44
CA GLU A 34 20.43 17.56 -8.96
C GLU A 34 21.49 17.36 -7.87
N SER A 35 21.13 17.62 -6.61
CA SER A 35 22.03 17.45 -5.47
C SER A 35 21.94 16.05 -4.83
N ILE A 36 21.10 15.15 -5.37
CA ILE A 36 21.03 13.76 -4.92
C ILE A 36 22.30 13.03 -5.36
N ASP A 37 23.01 12.44 -4.40
CA ASP A 37 24.18 11.61 -4.65
C ASP A 37 23.75 10.20 -5.08
N TYR A 38 24.24 9.76 -6.24
CA TYR A 38 24.00 8.43 -6.83
C TYR A 38 25.29 7.61 -6.96
N SER A 39 26.34 7.96 -6.22
CA SER A 39 27.65 7.30 -6.31
C SER A 39 27.62 5.82 -5.89
N ASP A 40 26.68 5.43 -5.02
CA ASP A 40 26.49 4.07 -4.54
C ASP A 40 25.51 3.26 -5.41
N ILE A 41 24.47 3.90 -5.96
CA ILE A 41 23.40 3.26 -6.70
C ILE A 41 22.98 4.13 -7.88
N SER A 42 23.02 3.58 -9.09
CA SER A 42 22.56 4.27 -10.30
C SER A 42 21.09 4.68 -10.22
N PRO A 43 20.70 5.82 -10.82
CA PRO A 43 19.31 6.26 -10.85
C PRO A 43 18.42 5.26 -11.60
N LEU A 44 17.17 5.11 -11.12
CA LEU A 44 16.16 4.28 -11.77
C LEU A 44 15.57 5.03 -12.98
N ASP A 45 15.78 4.48 -14.17
CA ASP A 45 15.33 5.07 -15.43
C ASP A 45 13.93 4.59 -15.86
N ASP A 46 13.38 5.21 -16.90
CA ASP A 46 12.08 4.84 -17.46
C ASP A 46 12.04 3.38 -17.95
N VAL A 47 13.20 2.82 -18.35
CA VAL A 47 13.32 1.43 -18.81
C VAL A 47 13.12 0.47 -17.64
N PHE A 48 13.69 0.77 -16.47
CA PHE A 48 13.42 0.03 -15.25
C PHE A 48 11.92 0.07 -14.91
N TRP A 49 11.31 1.26 -14.89
CA TRP A 49 9.91 1.41 -14.51
C TRP A 49 8.94 0.74 -15.49
N LYS A 50 9.25 0.68 -16.79
CA LYS A 50 8.47 -0.07 -17.79
C LYS A 50 8.38 -1.56 -17.48
N ASN A 51 9.41 -2.12 -16.84
CA ASN A 51 9.51 -3.55 -16.52
C ASN A 51 9.30 -3.84 -15.03
N ALA A 52 9.10 -2.80 -14.21
CA ALA A 52 8.96 -2.94 -12.77
C ALA A 52 7.71 -3.75 -12.43
N VAL A 53 7.90 -4.87 -11.73
CA VAL A 53 6.80 -5.69 -11.22
C VAL A 53 6.45 -5.20 -9.82
N GLN A 54 5.18 -4.90 -9.60
CA GLN A 54 4.68 -4.58 -8.26
C GLN A 54 5.03 -5.70 -7.28
N ASN A 55 5.54 -5.34 -6.10
CA ASN A 55 6.09 -6.24 -5.08
C ASN A 55 5.38 -7.63 -5.07
N PRO A 56 6.00 -8.68 -5.62
CA PRO A 56 5.35 -9.99 -5.78
C PRO A 56 5.08 -10.67 -4.42
N PHE A 57 5.72 -10.19 -3.36
CA PHE A 57 5.56 -10.70 -2.01
C PHE A 57 4.43 -10.04 -1.22
N TYR A 58 3.84 -8.94 -1.74
CA TYR A 58 2.69 -8.34 -1.09
C TYR A 58 1.44 -9.22 -1.27
N LYS A 59 1.09 -9.93 -0.20
CA LYS A 59 -0.15 -10.70 -0.11
C LYS A 59 -1.06 -10.01 0.91
N PRO A 60 -2.17 -9.38 0.48
CA PRO A 60 -3.14 -8.83 1.42
C PRO A 60 -3.62 -9.91 2.38
N THR A 61 -3.42 -9.71 3.68
CA THR A 61 -3.98 -10.59 4.71
C THR A 61 -5.50 -10.46 4.67
N LYS A 62 -6.17 -11.55 4.32
CA LYS A 62 -7.63 -11.59 4.30
C LYS A 62 -8.12 -11.87 5.71
N THR A 63 -8.88 -10.95 6.28
CA THR A 63 -9.59 -11.19 7.53
C THR A 63 -10.93 -11.86 7.22
N SER A 64 -11.19 -13.02 7.80
CA SER A 64 -12.50 -13.65 7.71
C SER A 64 -13.51 -12.83 8.51
N THR A 65 -14.58 -12.38 7.86
CA THR A 65 -15.66 -11.63 8.51
C THR A 65 -16.98 -12.03 7.89
N THR A 66 -18.03 -12.12 8.71
CA THR A 66 -19.39 -12.41 8.26
C THR A 66 -20.09 -11.10 7.92
N VAL A 67 -20.48 -10.92 6.65
CA VAL A 67 -21.23 -9.76 6.16
C VAL A 67 -22.52 -10.24 5.52
N ARG A 68 -23.62 -9.50 5.72
CA ARG A 68 -24.88 -9.74 5.02
C ARG A 68 -24.87 -8.97 3.71
N VAL A 69 -25.23 -9.65 2.62
CA VAL A 69 -25.32 -9.10 1.27
C VAL A 69 -26.68 -9.52 0.71
N ASP A 70 -27.30 -8.65 -0.07
CA ASP A 70 -28.60 -8.92 -0.69
C ASP A 70 -28.56 -10.17 -1.58
N SER A 71 -29.68 -10.87 -1.63
CA SER A 71 -29.78 -12.19 -2.25
C SER A 71 -29.60 -12.14 -3.77
N ASP A 72 -30.10 -11.08 -4.41
CA ASP A 72 -29.96 -10.78 -5.84
C ASP A 72 -28.50 -10.47 -6.22
N VAL A 73 -27.79 -9.69 -5.41
CA VAL A 73 -26.38 -9.37 -5.60
C VAL A 73 -25.54 -10.65 -5.51
N ILE A 74 -25.81 -11.52 -4.53
CA ILE A 74 -25.12 -12.82 -4.42
C ILE A 74 -25.46 -13.73 -5.59
N ALA A 75 -26.72 -13.75 -6.06
CA ALA A 75 -27.12 -14.53 -7.22
C ALA A 75 -26.40 -14.07 -8.50
N TRP A 76 -26.34 -12.76 -8.73
CA TRP A 76 -25.63 -12.14 -9.84
C TRP A 76 -24.12 -12.44 -9.80
N LEU A 77 -23.48 -12.34 -8.63
CA LEU A 77 -22.06 -12.66 -8.49
C LEU A 77 -21.76 -14.15 -8.75
N ARG A 78 -22.67 -15.04 -8.35
CA ARG A 78 -22.54 -16.49 -8.58
C ARG A 78 -22.79 -16.87 -10.03
N SER A 79 -23.64 -16.14 -10.77
CA SER A 79 -23.91 -16.43 -12.18
C SER A 79 -22.68 -16.21 -13.07
N GLN A 80 -21.72 -15.40 -12.63
CA GLN A 80 -20.44 -15.18 -13.32
C GLN A 80 -19.41 -16.32 -13.12
N GLY A 81 -19.81 -17.42 -12.47
CA GLY A 81 -19.03 -18.63 -12.31
C GLY A 81 -18.20 -18.67 -11.01
N LYS A 82 -17.18 -19.54 -11.01
CA LYS A 82 -16.32 -19.75 -9.84
C LYS A 82 -15.57 -18.46 -9.45
N GLY A 83 -15.28 -18.32 -8.16
CA GLY A 83 -14.49 -17.19 -7.63
C GLY A 83 -15.29 -15.94 -7.25
N TYR A 84 -16.62 -16.04 -7.08
CA TYR A 84 -17.46 -14.91 -6.69
C TYR A 84 -16.99 -14.22 -5.39
N GLN A 85 -16.46 -14.96 -4.41
CA GLN A 85 -15.86 -14.39 -3.19
C GLN A 85 -14.63 -13.51 -3.47
N THR A 86 -13.78 -13.92 -4.41
CA THR A 86 -12.63 -13.11 -4.85
C THR A 86 -13.11 -11.84 -5.53
N ARG A 87 -14.15 -11.93 -6.37
CA ARG A 87 -14.76 -10.76 -7.05
C ARG A 87 -15.34 -9.77 -6.06
N ILE A 88 -16.02 -10.24 -5.01
CA ILE A 88 -16.51 -9.38 -3.92
C ILE A 88 -15.36 -8.54 -3.36
N ASN A 89 -14.24 -9.17 -3.00
CA ASN A 89 -13.08 -8.47 -2.46
C ASN A 89 -12.43 -7.51 -3.48
N THR A 90 -12.45 -7.82 -4.78
CA THR A 90 -11.98 -6.91 -5.84
C THR A 90 -12.86 -5.66 -5.93
N ILE A 91 -14.19 -5.84 -6.00
CA ILE A 91 -15.17 -4.75 -6.08
C ILE A 91 -15.04 -3.82 -4.87
N LEU A 92 -14.95 -4.38 -3.66
CA LEU A 92 -14.76 -3.60 -2.44
C LEU A 92 -13.45 -2.81 -2.44
N ARG A 93 -12.36 -3.41 -2.93
CA ARG A 93 -11.06 -2.73 -3.05
C ARG A 93 -11.12 -1.58 -4.05
N GLU A 94 -11.74 -1.78 -5.21
CA GLU A 94 -11.93 -0.71 -6.20
C GLU A 94 -12.78 0.44 -5.67
N ALA A 95 -13.87 0.14 -4.94
CA ALA A 95 -14.69 1.14 -4.28
C ALA A 95 -13.88 1.96 -3.24
N MET A 96 -13.07 1.27 -2.43
CA MET A 96 -12.17 1.90 -1.46
C MET A 96 -11.11 2.80 -2.14
N MET A 97 -10.44 2.32 -3.19
CA MET A 97 -9.44 3.12 -3.91
C MET A 97 -10.05 4.37 -4.55
N ARG A 98 -11.26 4.25 -5.13
CA ARG A 98 -11.98 5.39 -5.69
C ARG A 98 -12.31 6.45 -4.64
N SER A 99 -12.70 6.05 -3.42
CA SER A 99 -13.02 7.01 -2.36
C SER A 99 -11.78 7.73 -1.82
N LEU A 100 -10.61 7.07 -1.81
CA LEU A 100 -9.34 7.67 -1.40
C LEU A 100 -8.81 8.69 -2.43
N HIS A 101 -9.01 8.45 -3.73
CA HIS A 101 -8.56 9.38 -4.78
C HIS A 101 -9.45 10.62 -4.95
N HIS A 102 -10.66 10.65 -4.39
CA HIS A 102 -11.57 11.81 -4.42
C HIS A 102 -11.40 12.74 -3.20
N LYS A 103 -10.32 12.58 -2.43
CA LYS A 103 -9.93 13.45 -1.31
C LYS A 103 -8.57 14.08 -1.59
#